data_AF-A0A7W5A106-F1
#
_entry.id   AF-A0A7W5A106-F1
#
_cell.length_a   1.000
_cell.length_b   1.000
_cell.length_c   1.000
_cell.angle_alpha   90.00
_cell.angle_beta   90.00
_cell.angle_gamma   90.00
#
_symmetry.space_group_name_H-M   'P 1'
#
loop_
_entity.id
_entity.type
_entity.pdbx_description
1 polymer ?
#
loop_
_entity_poly.entity_id
_entity_poly.type
_entity_poly.pdbx_seq_one_letter_code
_entity_poly.pdbx_strand_id
1 'polypeptide(L)'
;MTEDMHVDPDDLRSIKNTLNTAGGDLFKQAEPLQKTPDVGESSSEVATALASLAAAVGGMSEGLGSLSDGVQNALDHATTSDEAAGEAGRRQEQKVRGS
;
A
#
# COMPACT_ATOMS: atom_id res chain seq x y z
N MET A 1 11.37 -2.46 26.90
CA MET A 1 12.15 -3.12 25.84
C MET A 1 11.23 -3.18 24.65
N THR A 2 11.30 -2.20 23.76
CA THR A 2 10.67 -2.29 22.44
C THR A 2 11.51 -3.29 21.67
N GLU A 3 10.93 -4.44 21.34
CA GLU A 3 11.54 -5.35 20.37
C GLU A 3 11.80 -4.54 19.11
N ASP A 4 13.06 -4.47 18.68
CA ASP A 4 13.38 -4.00 17.34
C ASP A 4 12.67 -4.96 16.40
N MET A 5 11.48 -4.57 15.94
CA MET A 5 10.81 -5.22 14.83
C MET A 5 11.71 -5.01 13.63
N HIS A 6 12.58 -5.99 13.37
CA HIS A 6 13.33 -6.06 12.13
C HIS A 6 12.31 -6.32 11.02
N VAL A 7 11.93 -5.23 10.34
CA VAL A 7 10.98 -5.28 9.22
C VAL A 7 11.77 -5.62 7.97
N ASP A 8 11.51 -6.78 7.38
CA ASP A 8 12.15 -7.21 6.14
C ASP A 8 11.63 -6.35 4.96
N PRO A 9 12.53 -5.69 4.20
CA PRO A 9 12.17 -4.94 3.00
C PRO A 9 11.38 -5.76 1.97
N ASP A 10 11.63 -7.07 1.85
CA ASP A 10 10.94 -7.93 0.91
C ASP A 10 9.51 -8.25 1.37
N ASP A 11 9.27 -8.36 2.67
CA ASP A 11 7.92 -8.47 3.24
C ASP A 11 7.10 -7.20 2.97
N LEU A 12 7.70 -6.02 3.15
CA LEU A 12 7.05 -4.74 2.81
C LEU A 12 6.71 -4.66 1.32
N ARG A 13 7.61 -5.09 0.42
CA ARG A 13 7.32 -5.16 -1.02
C ARG A 13 6.17 -6.11 -1.33
N SER A 14 6.13 -7.27 -0.67
CA SER A 14 5.06 -8.26 -0.83
C SER A 14 3.71 -7.71 -0.38
N ILE A 15 3.67 -7.02 0.77
CA ILE A 15 2.48 -6.34 1.30
C ILE A 15 2.02 -5.25 0.32
N LYS A 16 2.93 -4.41 -0.16
CA LYS A 16 2.61 -3.35 -1.14
C LYS A 16 1.99 -3.92 -2.41
N ASN A 17 2.57 -4.98 -2.96
CA ASN A 17 2.04 -5.63 -4.15
C ASN A 17 0.64 -6.19 -3.92
N THR A 18 0.41 -6.82 -2.76
CA THR A 18 -0.91 -7.33 -2.38
C THR A 18 -1.94 -6.22 -2.29
N LEU A 19 -1.60 -5.08 -1.68
CA LEU A 19 -2.48 -3.92 -1.55
C LEU A 19 -2.81 -3.29 -2.91
N ASN A 20 -1.82 -3.17 -3.80
CA ASN A 20 -2.03 -2.65 -5.15
C ASN A 20 -2.90 -3.57 -6.01
N THR A 21 -2.70 -4.89 -5.93
CA THR A 21 -3.55 -5.87 -6.61
C THR A 21 -4.97 -5.80 -6.08
N ALA A 22 -5.14 -5.83 -4.77
CA ALA A 22 -6.45 -5.76 -4.14
C ALA A 22 -7.18 -4.45 -4.49
N GLY A 23 -6.51 -3.30 -4.39
CA GLY A 23 -7.09 -2.00 -4.73
C GLY A 23 -7.44 -1.88 -6.22
N GLY A 24 -6.57 -2.38 -7.10
CA GLY A 24 -6.82 -2.41 -8.54
C GLY A 24 -8.00 -3.31 -8.92
N ASP A 25 -8.14 -4.47 -8.29
CA ASP A 25 -9.26 -5.38 -8.55
C ASP A 25 -10.58 -4.86 -7.94
N LEU A 26 -10.52 -4.23 -6.76
CA LEU A 26 -11.66 -3.52 -6.17
C LEU A 26 -12.14 -2.40 -7.10
N PHE A 27 -11.22 -1.60 -7.63
CA PHE A 27 -11.52 -0.50 -8.53
C PHE A 27 -12.19 -0.98 -9.83
N LYS A 28 -11.66 -2.05 -10.45
CA LYS A 28 -12.28 -2.67 -11.64
C LYS A 28 -13.69 -3.21 -11.36
N GLN A 29 -13.93 -3.74 -10.16
CA GLN A 29 -15.26 -4.21 -9.75
C GLN A 29 -16.21 -3.05 -9.41
N ALA A 30 -15.68 -1.91 -8.97
CA ALA A 30 -16.44 -0.69 -8.71
C ALA A 30 -16.94 -0.03 -10.00
N GLU A 31 -16.15 -0.07 -11.07
CA GLU A 31 -16.46 0.57 -12.36
C GLU A 31 -17.86 0.19 -12.93
N PRO A 32 -18.27 -1.09 -12.97
CA PRO A 32 -19.62 -1.46 -13.40
C PRO A 32 -20.71 -1.07 -12.38
N LEU A 33 -20.40 -0.92 -11.10
CA LEU A 33 -21.36 -0.45 -10.08
C LEU A 33 -21.60 1.06 -10.17
N GLN A 34 -20.66 1.83 -10.72
CA GLN A 34 -20.83 3.26 -11.03
C GLN A 34 -21.74 3.50 -12.22
N LYS A 35 -21.91 2.51 -13.11
CA LYS A 35 -22.93 2.57 -14.16
C LYS A 35 -24.28 2.34 -13.50
N THR A 36 -25.00 3.42 -13.27
CA THR A 36 -26.35 3.41 -12.71
C THR A 36 -27.20 2.35 -13.44
N PRO A 37 -27.92 1.47 -12.71
CA PRO A 37 -28.81 0.51 -13.35
C PRO A 37 -29.78 1.24 -14.28
N ASP A 38 -30.10 0.65 -15.42
CA ASP A 38 -31.06 1.21 -16.36
C ASP A 38 -32.36 1.54 -15.60
N VAL A 39 -32.69 2.82 -15.53
CA VAL A 39 -33.76 3.39 -14.68
C VAL A 39 -35.16 2.88 -15.03
N GLY A 40 -35.28 2.03 -16.06
CA GLY A 40 -36.49 1.31 -16.43
C GLY A 40 -36.75 0.02 -15.63
N GLU A 41 -35.73 -0.61 -15.02
CA GLU A 41 -35.87 -1.93 -14.36
C GLU A 41 -35.55 -1.97 -12.86
N SER A 42 -34.75 -1.04 -12.33
CA SER A 42 -34.38 -0.99 -10.90
C SER A 42 -35.10 0.14 -10.17
N SER A 43 -35.68 -0.15 -9.00
CA SER A 43 -36.27 0.88 -8.13
C SER A 43 -35.21 1.91 -7.70
N SER A 44 -35.62 3.15 -7.41
CA SER A 44 -34.67 4.21 -7.01
C SER A 44 -33.84 3.84 -5.77
N GLU A 45 -34.33 2.92 -4.94
CA GLU A 45 -33.63 2.37 -3.77
C GLU A 45 -32.44 1.50 -4.19
N VAL A 46 -32.60 0.69 -5.24
CA VAL A 46 -31.51 -0.12 -5.80
C VAL A 46 -30.43 0.79 -6.38
N ALA A 47 -30.81 1.82 -7.14
CA ALA A 47 -29.85 2.81 -7.65
C ALA A 47 -29.10 3.53 -6.51
N THR A 48 -29.79 3.87 -5.41
CA THR A 48 -29.18 4.53 -4.24
C THR A 48 -28.24 3.59 -3.48
N ALA A 49 -28.61 2.31 -3.34
CA ALA A 49 -27.77 1.30 -2.71
C ALA A 49 -26.50 1.03 -3.53
N LEU A 50 -26.61 0.93 -4.86
CA LEU A 50 -25.45 0.79 -5.75
C LEU A 50 -24.54 2.02 -5.71
N ALA A 51 -25.09 3.23 -5.70
CA ALA A 51 -24.30 4.46 -5.57
C ALA A 51 -23.53 4.50 -4.22
N SER A 52 -24.18 4.09 -3.13
CA SER A 52 -23.55 4.02 -1.81
C SER A 52 -22.45 2.95 -1.76
N LEU A 53 -22.68 1.81 -2.40
CA LEU A 53 -21.70 0.74 -2.53
C LEU A 53 -20.49 1.20 -3.36
N ALA A 54 -20.72 1.86 -4.50
CA ALA A 54 -19.66 2.39 -5.34
C ALA A 54 -18.80 3.42 -4.60
N ALA A 55 -19.42 4.29 -3.80
CA ALA A 55 -18.70 5.25 -2.95
C ALA A 55 -17.84 4.56 -1.87
N ALA A 56 -18.38 3.53 -1.20
CA ALA A 56 -17.64 2.76 -0.22
C ALA A 56 -16.44 2.02 -0.83
N VAL A 57 -16.62 1.41 -2.01
CA VAL A 57 -15.56 0.71 -2.75
C VAL A 57 -14.48 1.71 -3.24
N GLY A 58 -14.89 2.90 -3.68
CA GLY A 58 -13.96 3.99 -4.00
C GLY A 58 -13.09 4.38 -2.80
N GLY A 59 -13.69 4.62 -1.64
CA GLY A 59 -12.97 4.96 -0.41
C GLY A 59 -12.04 3.85 0.08
N MET A 60 -12.42 2.58 -0.08
CA MET A 60 -11.53 1.46 0.22
C MET A 60 -10.32 1.43 -0.71
N SER A 61 -10.51 1.71 -2.00
CA SER A 61 -9.41 1.76 -2.98
C SER A 61 -8.42 2.88 -2.67
N GLU A 62 -8.90 4.07 -2.30
CA GLU A 62 -8.08 5.20 -1.85
C GLU A 62 -7.31 4.87 -0.56
N GLY A 63 -7.95 4.20 0.38
CA GLY A 63 -7.32 3.75 1.62
C GLY A 63 -6.20 2.72 1.38
N LEU A 64 -6.41 1.78 0.46
CA LEU A 64 -5.39 0.81 0.04
C LEU A 64 -4.21 1.50 -0.66
N GLY A 65 -4.47 2.50 -1.50
CA GLY A 65 -3.44 3.33 -2.13
C GLY A 65 -2.59 4.08 -1.10
N SER A 66 -3.24 4.75 -0.14
CA SER A 66 -2.56 5.47 0.95
C SER A 66 -1.71 4.54 1.82
N LEU A 67 -2.18 3.31 2.06
CA LEU A 67 -1.42 2.30 2.80
C LEU A 67 -0.21 1.81 1.99
N SER A 68 -0.36 1.62 0.67
CA SER A 68 0.76 1.30 -0.24
C SER A 68 1.84 2.38 -0.20
N ASP A 69 1.45 3.66 -0.20
CA ASP A 69 2.40 4.78 -0.08
C ASP A 69 3.11 4.80 1.28
N GLY A 70 2.39 4.51 2.37
CA GLY A 70 2.98 4.36 3.70
C GLY A 70 4.01 3.22 3.77
N VAL A 71 3.72 2.08 3.14
CA VAL A 71 4.64 0.94 3.03
C VAL A 71 5.87 1.30 2.19
N GLN A 72 5.71 2.06 1.11
CA GLN A 72 6.84 2.54 0.31
C GLN A 72 7.74 3.49 1.12
N ASN A 73 7.17 4.41 1.89
CA ASN A 73 7.95 5.29 2.78
C ASN A 73 8.73 4.49 3.84
N ALA A 74 8.13 3.44 4.40
CA ALA A 74 8.82 2.55 5.34
C ALA A 74 9.98 1.80 4.68
N LEU A 75 9.78 1.33 3.44
CA LEU A 75 10.81 0.67 2.63
C LEU A 75 12.00 1.60 2.35
N ASP A 76 11.72 2.85 1.96
CA ASP A 76 12.74 3.85 1.66
C ASP A 76 13.56 4.19 2.91
N HIS A 77 12.91 4.27 4.08
CA HIS A 77 13.57 4.46 5.36
C HIS A 77 14.44 3.28 5.78
N ALA A 78 13.96 2.04 5.61
CA ALA A 78 14.72 0.83 5.92
C ALA A 78 15.98 0.74 5.04
N THR A 79 15.81 0.92 3.72
CA THR A 79 16.91 0.86 2.74
C THR A 79 17.98 1.93 3.04
N THR A 80 17.55 3.18 3.30
CA THR A 80 18.48 4.28 3.62
C THR A 80 19.26 4.00 4.91
N SER A 81 18.59 3.41 5.92
CA SER A 81 19.22 3.07 7.19
C SER A 81 20.27 1.97 7.04
N ASP A 82 19.97 0.94 6.25
CA ASP A 82 20.91 -0.16 5.95
C ASP A 82 22.12 0.32 5.15
N GLU A 83 21.92 1.18 4.15
CA GLU A 83 23.02 1.79 3.39
C GLU A 83 23.92 2.64 4.30
N ALA A 84 23.34 3.45 5.18
CA ALA A 84 24.09 4.26 6.13
C ALA A 84 24.89 3.42 7.14
N ALA A 85 24.29 2.33 7.64
CA ALA A 85 24.95 1.41 8.56
C ALA A 85 26.10 0.64 7.88
N GLY A 86 25.89 0.15 6.65
CA GLY A 86 26.91 -0.53 5.87
C GLY A 86 28.08 0.39 5.48
N GLU A 87 27.78 1.65 5.14
CA GLU A 87 28.78 2.70 4.88
C GLU A 87 29.61 3.02 6.14
N ALA A 88 28.97 3.14 7.31
CA ALA A 88 29.65 3.37 8.57
C ALA A 88 30.57 2.20 8.97
N GLY A 89 30.10 0.96 8.82
CA GLY A 89 30.89 -0.25 9.05
C GLY A 89 32.14 -0.31 8.18
N ARG A 90 31.99 -0.07 6.86
CA ARG A 90 33.11 -0.05 5.91
C ARG A 90 34.19 0.98 6.27
N ARG A 91 33.79 2.18 6.73
CA ARG A 91 34.75 3.21 7.18
C ARG A 91 35.49 2.79 8.45
N GLN A 92 34.80 2.12 9.38
CA GLN A 92 35.41 1.64 10.60
C GLN A 92 36.42 0.51 10.32
N GLU A 93 36.10 -0.43 9.43
CA GLU A 93 37.01 -1.50 9.00
C GLU A 93 38.26 -0.97 8.27
N GLN A 94 38.12 0.04 7.39
CA GLN A 94 39.27 0.69 6.75
C GLN A 94 40.20 1.36 7.76
N LYS A 95 39.65 2.01 8.79
CA LYS A 95 40.44 2.67 9.83
C LYS A 95 41.23 1.68 10.69
N VAL A 96 40.67 0.49 10.94
CA VAL A 96 41.32 -0.58 11.73
C VAL A 96 42.41 -1.30 10.93
N ARG A 97 42.25 -1.47 9.60
CA ARG A 97 43.24 -2.15 8.76
C ARG A 97 44.39 -1.25 8.28
N GLY A 98 44.24 0.06 8.40
CA GLY A 98 45.25 1.05 8.04
C GLY A 98 46.11 1.59 9.20
N SER A 99 45.92 1.08 10.42
CA SER A 99 46.77 1.34 11.60
C SER A 99 47.65 0.13 11.89
#